data_AF-A0AA93B9Q9-F1
#
_entry.id   AF-A0AA93B9Q9-F1
#
_cell.length_a   1.000
_cell.length_b   1.000
_cell.length_c   1.000
_cell.angle_alpha   90.00
_cell.angle_beta   90.00
_cell.angle_gamma   90.00
#
_symmetry.space_group_name_H-M   'P 1'
#
loop_
_entity.id
_entity.type
_entity.pdbx_description
1 polymer ?
#
loop_
_entity_poly.entity_id
_entity_poly.type
_entity_poly.pdbx_seq_one_letter_code
_entity_poly.pdbx_strand_id
1 'polypeptide(L)'
;MNILTRVVQQGEAFAVQSQKSENGQMMKCNIVLQEMGGKYENQYAAAMLGNMAQCKYAPGELVAVTLRFTTHEHNGQVYQDILVTDIEKVKG
;
A
#
# COMPACT_ATOMS: atom_id res chain seq x y z
N MET A 1 5.70 -13.17 0.27
CA MET A 1 4.43 -13.91 0.26
C MET A 1 3.42 -13.02 -0.42
N ASN A 2 2.73 -13.56 -1.42
CA ASN A 2 1.75 -12.81 -2.20
C ASN A 2 0.38 -13.09 -1.61
N ILE A 3 -0.43 -12.07 -1.38
CA ILE A 3 -1.75 -12.15 -0.75
C ILE A 3 -2.79 -11.66 -1.77
N LEU A 4 -3.92 -12.37 -1.89
CA LEU A 4 -5.06 -11.89 -2.65
C LEU A 4 -5.93 -11.03 -1.73
N THR A 5 -6.18 -9.79 -2.16
CA THR A 5 -6.93 -8.81 -1.37
C THR A 5 -7.91 -8.05 -2.25
N ARG A 6 -8.96 -7.51 -1.64
CA ARG A 6 -9.81 -6.49 -2.27
C ARG A 6 -9.34 -5.11 -1.88
N VAL A 7 -9.39 -4.19 -2.83
CA VAL A 7 -9.20 -2.77 -2.54
C VAL A 7 -10.43 -2.24 -1.80
N VAL A 8 -10.22 -1.69 -0.61
CA VAL A 8 -11.27 -1.03 0.18
C VAL A 8 -11.31 0.45 -0.16
N GLN A 9 -10.14 1.07 -0.19
CA GLN A 9 -9.98 2.50 -0.46
C GLN A 9 -8.59 2.77 -1.00
N GLN A 10 -8.47 3.72 -1.92
CA GLN A 10 -7.18 4.28 -2.33
C GLN A 10 -7.24 5.81 -2.25
N GLY A 11 -6.25 6.42 -1.62
CA GLY A 11 -6.08 7.87 -1.58
C GLY A 11 -5.45 8.42 -2.85
N GLU A 12 -5.48 9.74 -2.99
CA GLU A 12 -4.76 10.42 -4.07
C GLU A 12 -3.24 10.30 -3.93
N ALA A 13 -2.53 10.41 -5.05
CA ALA A 13 -1.09 10.41 -5.07
C ALA A 13 -0.55 11.80 -4.71
N PHE A 14 0.42 11.85 -3.81
CA PHE A 14 1.07 13.09 -3.36
C PHE A 14 2.59 12.91 -3.29
N ALA A 15 3.33 14.01 -3.42
CA ALA A 15 4.78 14.00 -3.33
C ALA A 15 5.24 13.96 -1.86
N VAL A 16 6.23 13.11 -1.57
CA VAL A 16 6.92 13.03 -0.27
C VAL A 16 8.42 13.18 -0.46
N GLN A 17 9.11 13.72 0.55
CA GLN A 17 10.57 13.77 0.53
C GLN A 17 11.16 12.36 0.57
N SER A 18 12.19 12.12 -0.24
CA SER A 18 12.90 10.84 -0.30
C SER A 18 14.39 11.08 -0.54
N GLN A 19 15.20 10.70 0.44
CA GLN A 19 16.66 10.73 0.32
C GLN A 19 17.21 9.72 -0.71
N LYS A 20 16.37 8.78 -1.15
CA LYS A 20 16.73 7.72 -2.10
C LYS A 20 16.30 8.03 -3.54
N SER A 21 15.62 9.16 -3.77
CA SER A 21 15.18 9.59 -5.10
C SER A 21 16.14 10.62 -5.70
N GLU A 22 16.38 10.55 -7.01
CA GLU A 22 17.26 11.47 -7.75
C GLU A 22 16.88 12.94 -7.56
N ASN A 23 15.56 13.23 -7.51
CA ASN A 23 15.05 14.59 -7.34
C ASN A 23 14.71 14.93 -5.87
N GLY A 24 15.13 14.10 -4.91
CA GLY A 24 14.84 14.29 -3.48
C GLY A 24 13.36 14.11 -3.10
N GLN A 25 12.48 13.79 -4.06
CA GLN A 25 11.05 13.58 -3.88
C GLN A 25 10.58 12.31 -4.58
N MET A 26 9.52 11.70 -4.05
CA MET A 26 8.90 10.51 -4.60
C MET A 26 7.38 10.59 -4.44
N MET A 27 6.64 10.01 -5.38
CA MET A 27 5.19 9.91 -5.24
C MET A 27 4.82 8.85 -4.20
N LYS A 28 3.80 9.13 -3.39
CA LYS A 28 3.19 8.21 -2.43
C LYS A 28 1.68 8.26 -2.60
N CYS A 29 1.02 7.12 -2.44
CA CYS A 29 -0.41 7.10 -2.12
C CYS A 29 -0.67 6.04 -1.06
N ASN A 30 -1.75 6.23 -0.30
CA ASN A 30 -2.18 5.25 0.69
C ASN A 30 -3.27 4.37 0.09
N ILE A 31 -3.27 3.08 0.42
CA ILE A 31 -4.26 2.11 0.00
C ILE A 31 -4.67 1.24 1.18
N VAL A 32 -5.96 0.95 1.31
CA VAL A 32 -6.51 0.01 2.27
C VAL A 32 -6.90 -1.25 1.53
N LEU A 33 -6.34 -2.38 1.96
CA LEU A 33 -6.52 -3.69 1.36
C LEU A 33 -7.15 -4.63 2.40
N GLN A 34 -8.12 -5.43 1.97
CA GLN A 34 -8.77 -6.43 2.82
C GLN A 34 -8.49 -7.84 2.28
N GLU A 35 -8.09 -8.77 3.15
CA GLU A 35 -7.95 -10.18 2.76
C GLU A 35 -9.27 -10.76 2.26
N MET A 36 -9.17 -11.76 1.39
CA MET A 36 -10.33 -12.46 0.87
C MET A 36 -11.02 -13.27 1.97
N GLY A 37 -12.32 -13.07 2.12
CA GLY A 37 -13.14 -13.79 3.11
C GLY A 37 -14.37 -12.98 3.50
N GLY A 38 -14.70 -12.98 4.79
CA GLY A 38 -15.87 -12.32 5.34
C GLY A 38 -15.68 -10.85 5.70
N LYS A 39 -16.69 -10.29 6.38
CA LYS A 39 -16.69 -8.89 6.86
C LYS A 39 -15.56 -8.57 7.86
N TYR A 40 -15.01 -9.59 8.52
CA TYR A 40 -14.08 -9.46 9.63
C TYR A 40 -12.65 -9.90 9.30
N GLU A 41 -12.32 -10.03 8.02
CA GLU A 41 -10.94 -10.33 7.60
C GLU A 41 -9.99 -9.18 7.91
N ASN A 42 -8.70 -9.51 7.94
CA ASN A 42 -7.64 -8.53 8.17
C ASN A 42 -7.68 -7.42 7.11
N GLN A 43 -7.44 -6.19 7.56
CA GLN A 43 -7.23 -5.04 6.71
C GLN A 43 -5.85 -4.44 6.93
N TYR A 44 -5.25 -4.00 5.84
CA TYR A 44 -3.92 -3.39 5.83
C TYR A 44 -4.04 -1.98 5.28
N ALA A 45 -3.75 -0.99 6.12
CA ALA A 45 -3.47 0.37 5.66
C ALA A 45 -2.01 0.43 5.22
N ALA A 46 -1.79 0.45 3.90
CA ALA A 46 -0.48 0.37 3.30
C ALA A 46 -0.16 1.60 2.44
N ALA A 47 1.13 1.80 2.16
CA ALA A 47 1.61 2.79 1.22
C ALA A 47 2.03 2.15 -0.11
N MET A 48 1.78 2.84 -1.21
CA MET A 48 2.42 2.62 -2.51
C MET A 48 3.37 3.79 -2.80
N LEU A 49 4.52 3.50 -3.39
CA LEU A 49 5.57 4.50 -3.65
C LEU A 49 5.96 4.51 -5.13
N GLY A 50 6.49 5.64 -5.60
CA GLY A 50 6.99 5.81 -6.96
C GLY A 50 5.88 5.69 -8.02
N ASN A 51 6.16 5.00 -9.13
CA ASN A 51 5.21 4.84 -10.23
C ASN A 51 3.94 4.10 -9.79
N MET A 52 4.06 3.13 -8.88
CA MET A 52 2.95 2.36 -8.34
C MET A 52 1.97 3.25 -7.55
N ALA A 53 2.44 4.34 -6.94
CA ALA A 53 1.56 5.31 -6.29
C ALA A 53 0.59 6.00 -7.26
N GLN A 54 0.92 6.04 -8.55
CA GLN A 54 0.12 6.69 -9.60
C GLN A 54 -0.92 5.73 -10.21
N CYS A 55 -0.74 4.42 -10.05
CA CYS A 55 -1.72 3.41 -10.45
C CYS A 55 -3.05 3.65 -9.72
N LYS A 56 -4.17 3.32 -10.39
CA LYS A 56 -5.51 3.51 -9.86
C LYS A 56 -6.21 2.17 -9.73
N TYR A 57 -6.63 1.86 -8.51
CA TYR A 57 -7.45 0.70 -8.19
C TYR A 57 -8.76 1.17 -7.55
N ALA A 58 -9.87 0.72 -8.11
CA ALA A 58 -11.20 1.07 -7.61
C ALA A 58 -11.60 0.20 -6.42
N PRO A 59 -12.43 0.70 -5.49
CA PRO A 59 -13.00 -0.12 -4.42
C PRO A 59 -13.69 -1.38 -4.98
N GLY A 60 -13.42 -2.53 -4.35
CA GLY A 60 -13.92 -3.85 -4.73
C GLY A 60 -13.04 -4.62 -5.73
N GLU A 61 -12.06 -3.97 -6.37
CA GLU A 61 -11.14 -4.65 -7.28
C GLU A 61 -10.27 -5.69 -6.56
N LEU A 62 -10.12 -6.85 -7.19
CA LEU A 62 -9.27 -7.92 -6.70
C LEU A 62 -7.83 -7.69 -7.16
N VAL A 63 -6.90 -7.69 -6.21
CA VAL A 63 -5.47 -7.49 -6.46
C VAL A 63 -4.64 -8.55 -5.76
N ALA A 64 -3.60 -9.02 -6.42
CA ALA A 64 -2.53 -9.80 -5.81
C ALA A 64 -1.44 -8.83 -5.36
N VAL A 65 -1.05 -8.88 -4.08
CA VAL A 65 -0.12 -7.92 -3.48
C VAL A 65 1.02 -8.60 -2.75
N THR A 66 2.20 -7.97 -2.77
CA THR A 66 3.31 -8.31 -1.89
C THR A 66 3.49 -7.19 -0.86
N LEU A 67 3.25 -7.50 0.41
CA LEU A 67 3.38 -6.54 1.51
C LEU A 67 4.72 -6.72 2.24
N ARG A 68 5.35 -5.60 2.61
CA ARG A 68 6.48 -5.55 3.54
C ARG A 68 6.04 -4.84 4.80
N PHE A 69 6.24 -5.50 5.93
CA PHE A 69 5.99 -4.97 7.26
C PHE A 69 7.31 -4.54 7.87
N THR A 70 7.37 -3.29 8.33
CA THR A 70 8.50 -2.76 9.09
C THR A 70 7.99 -2.02 10.30
N THR A 71 8.82 -1.91 11.32
CA THR A 71 8.55 -1.05 12.47
C THR A 71 9.63 0.00 12.58
N HIS A 72 9.25 1.22 12.92
CA HIS A 72 10.20 2.26 13.29
C HIS A 72 9.76 2.93 14.59
N GLU A 73 10.72 3.46 15.33
CA GLU A 73 10.45 4.24 16.53
C GLU A 73 10.45 5.73 16.19
N HIS A 74 9.46 6.45 16.70
CA HIS A 74 9.41 7.91 16.64
C HIS A 74 8.83 8.45 17.95
N ASN A 75 9.54 9.37 18.61
CA ASN A 75 9.16 9.95 19.91
C ASN A 75 8.78 8.89 20.97
N GLY A 76 9.55 7.79 21.05
CA GLY A 76 9.33 6.70 22.02
C GLY A 76 8.13 5.78 21.71
N GLN A 77 7.46 5.97 20.57
CA GLN A 77 6.39 5.10 20.10
C GLN A 77 6.86 4.26 18.91
N VAL A 78 6.48 2.98 18.90
CA VAL A 78 6.74 2.09 17.77
C VAL A 78 5.56 2.14 16.82
N TYR A 79 5.83 2.54 15.58
CA TYR A 79 4.86 2.56 14.49
C TYR A 79 5.14 1.38 13.56
N GLN A 80 4.08 0.77 13.04
CA GLN A 80 4.18 -0.21 11.97
C GLN A 80 3.92 0.48 10.63
N ASP A 81 4.85 0.32 9.70
CA ASP A 81 4.65 0.67 8.30
C ASP A 81 4.35 -0.61 7.51
N ILE A 82 3.36 -0.51 6.64
CA ILE A 82 3.05 -1.53 5.65
C ILE A 82 3.31 -0.92 4.28
N LEU A 83 4.25 -1.48 3.54
CA LEU A 83 4.60 -1.06 2.19
C LEU A 83 4.12 -2.11 1.20
N VAL A 84 3.34 -1.70 0.21
CA VAL A 84 3.12 -2.50 -0.99
C VAL A 84 4.43 -2.47 -1.77
N THR A 85 5.00 -3.63 -2.03
CA THR A 85 6.23 -3.79 -2.82
C THR A 85 5.98 -4.31 -4.21
N ASP A 86 4.81 -4.91 -4.42
CA ASP A 86 4.29 -5.31 -5.72
C ASP A 86 2.75 -5.42 -5.65
N ILE A 87 2.06 -5.12 -6.75
CA ILE A 87 0.61 -5.16 -6.84
C ILE A 87 0.16 -5.34 -8.29
N GLU A 88 -0.68 -6.33 -8.52
CA GLU A 88 -1.25 -6.62 -9.83
C GLU A 88 -2.75 -6.83 -9.74
N LYS A 89 -3.48 -6.25 -10.69
CA LYS A 89 -4.92 -6.48 -10.80
C LYS A 89 -5.17 -7.89 -11.33
N VAL A 90 -5.98 -8.66 -10.61
CA VAL A 90 -6.37 -9.99 -11.06
C VAL A 90 -7.39 -9.83 -12.19
N LYS A 91 -7.05 -10.31 -13.39
CA LYS A 91 -7.98 -10.40 -14.51
C LYS A 91 -8.77 -11.70 -14.39
N GLY A 92 -10.10 -11.59 -14.44
CA GLY A 92 -11.00 -12.73 -14.59
C GLY A 92 -11.08 -13.21 -16.04
#